data_AF-A0A1E7ICN8-F1
#
_entry.id   AF-A0A1E7ICN8-F1
#
_cell.length_a   1.000
_cell.length_b   1.000
_cell.length_c   1.000
_cell.angle_alpha   90.00
_cell.angle_beta   90.00
_cell.angle_gamma   90.00
#
_symmetry.space_group_name_H-M   'P 1'
#
loop_
_entity.id
_entity.type
_entity.pdbx_description
1 polymer ?
#
loop_
_entity_poly.entity_id
_entity_poly.type
_entity_poly.pdbx_seq_one_letter_code
_entity_poly.pdbx_strand_id
1 'polypeptide(L)'
;MMGTGVSAISGGGTTLGNIGYGYIYPQYNAQLRYTTPTRYGCKLAVGIYDPSVIASTGIEAGVTKAPRFESEASYTADFSGLSVKTWISGLYQNAEFEETGKEVEANGVAGGVAIGFKGAELVLSGFDGQALGSTLMLDTDSLDPAGDERDSQGYIAQFSYTYNKTKFGVAYGCNEIDETAIEETVRSGGGVAELEEQNMLTFGVYHDLNPHFKLVAEYSQAENTWFGGQSQDVDFVSVGTFFMW
;
A
#
# COMPACT_ATOMS: atom_id res chain seq x y z
N MET A 1 -11.76 -3.66 6.59
CA MET A 1 -11.66 -3.07 7.95
C MET A 1 -11.52 -1.56 7.80
N MET A 2 -11.77 -0.77 8.85
CA MET A 2 -11.65 0.69 8.74
C MET A 2 -10.18 1.10 8.63
N GLY A 3 -9.26 0.31 9.20
CA GLY A 3 -7.84 0.57 9.06
C GLY A 3 -7.48 1.87 9.77
N THR A 4 -7.73 1.94 11.07
CA THR A 4 -6.99 2.88 11.90
C THR A 4 -5.57 2.32 11.99
N GLY A 5 -4.60 3.02 11.42
CA GLY A 5 -3.21 2.57 11.36
C GLY A 5 -2.29 3.39 12.24
N VAL A 6 -1.00 3.11 12.14
CA VAL A 6 0.04 3.90 12.79
C VAL A 6 -0.01 5.33 12.26
N SER A 7 0.21 6.32 13.14
CA SER A 7 0.23 7.73 12.75
C SER A 7 1.44 8.01 11.88
N ALA A 8 1.23 8.71 10.75
CA ALA A 8 2.34 9.24 9.97
C ALA A 8 3.12 10.25 10.81
N ILE A 9 4.38 9.97 11.10
CA ILE A 9 5.33 10.87 11.78
C ILE A 9 5.14 10.94 13.31
N SER A 10 6.27 10.93 14.03
CA SER A 10 6.40 11.22 15.46
C SER A 10 5.70 12.54 15.83
N GLY A 11 4.40 12.49 16.14
CA GLY A 11 3.68 13.52 16.87
C GLY A 11 2.73 14.45 16.09
N GLY A 12 2.12 14.03 14.97
CA GLY A 12 1.08 14.91 14.38
C GLY A 12 0.36 14.51 13.08
N GLY A 13 0.62 13.36 12.46
CA GLY A 13 -0.07 12.95 11.23
C GLY A 13 -1.34 12.12 11.44
N THR A 14 -2.06 11.85 10.36
CA THR A 14 -3.25 10.98 10.36
C THR A 14 -2.86 9.51 10.56
N THR A 15 -3.78 8.70 11.06
CA THR A 15 -3.65 7.23 11.06
C THR A 15 -3.68 6.71 9.62
N LEU A 16 -2.69 5.92 9.21
CA LEU A 16 -2.53 5.49 7.81
C LEU A 16 -3.22 4.16 7.43
N GLY A 17 -3.94 3.55 8.35
CA GLY A 17 -4.44 2.19 8.17
C GLY A 17 -3.33 1.19 7.90
N ASN A 18 -3.50 0.37 6.87
CA ASN A 18 -2.48 -0.61 6.47
C ASN A 18 -1.56 -0.08 5.35
N ILE A 19 -1.53 1.24 5.11
CA ILE A 19 -0.48 1.84 4.26
C ILE A 19 0.85 1.61 4.96
N GLY A 20 1.85 1.11 4.22
CA GLY A 20 3.12 0.69 4.80
C GLY A 20 3.07 -0.70 5.45
N TYR A 21 1.90 -1.34 5.51
CA TYR A 21 1.70 -2.64 6.16
C TYR A 21 0.83 -3.56 5.28
N GLY A 22 1.19 -3.68 4.00
CA GLY A 22 0.54 -4.56 3.03
C GLY A 22 0.15 -3.89 1.71
N TYR A 23 0.17 -2.56 1.64
CA TYR A 23 0.10 -1.80 0.39
C TYR A 23 0.74 -0.42 0.53
N ILE A 24 1.10 0.19 -0.59
CA ILE A 24 1.69 1.52 -0.67
C ILE A 24 0.59 2.55 -0.96
N TYR A 25 0.73 3.77 -0.42
CA TYR A 25 -0.16 4.87 -0.75
C TYR A 25 0.16 5.46 -2.14
N PRO A 26 -0.77 5.45 -3.11
CA PRO A 26 -0.48 5.76 -4.51
C PRO A 26 -0.29 7.26 -4.84
N GLN A 27 -0.23 8.13 -3.82
CA GLN A 27 -0.18 9.60 -3.94
C GLN A 27 -1.35 10.21 -4.75
N TYR A 28 -1.40 11.55 -4.80
CA TYR A 28 -2.34 12.31 -5.64
C TYR A 28 -1.58 13.00 -6.77
N ASN A 29 -1.80 12.58 -8.01
CA ASN A 29 -1.24 13.23 -9.19
C ASN A 29 -2.36 13.72 -10.10
N ALA A 30 -2.11 14.82 -10.82
CA ALA A 30 -3.00 15.22 -11.91
C ALA A 30 -3.02 14.11 -12.98
N GLN A 31 -4.19 13.75 -13.51
CA GLN A 31 -4.30 12.58 -14.38
C GLN A 31 -5.40 12.69 -15.43
N LEU A 32 -5.19 11.99 -16.55
CA LEU A 32 -6.24 11.62 -17.49
C LEU A 32 -6.38 10.10 -17.48
N ARG A 33 -7.55 9.61 -17.10
CA ARG A 33 -7.86 8.18 -17.02
C ARG A 33 -9.07 7.84 -17.87
N TYR A 34 -8.94 6.80 -18.68
CA TYR A 34 -10.05 6.18 -19.39
C TYR A 34 -10.35 4.82 -18.77
N THR A 35 -11.63 4.54 -18.54
CA THR A 35 -12.10 3.23 -18.07
C THR A 35 -13.19 2.73 -19.02
N THR A 36 -13.04 1.51 -19.51
CA THR A 36 -14.00 0.91 -20.42
C THR A 36 -15.36 0.69 -19.73
N PRO A 37 -16.46 0.65 -20.49
CA PRO A 37 -17.69 0.05 -19.99
C PRO A 37 -17.45 -1.38 -19.49
N THR A 38 -18.25 -1.84 -18.54
CA THR A 38 -18.20 -3.24 -18.08
C THR A 38 -18.73 -4.16 -19.17
N ARG A 39 -17.96 -5.19 -19.54
CA ARG A 39 -18.41 -6.21 -20.50
C ARG A 39 -18.13 -7.61 -19.97
N TYR A 40 -19.18 -8.41 -19.77
CA TYR A 40 -19.11 -9.74 -19.17
C TYR A 40 -18.37 -9.78 -17.82
N GLY A 41 -18.47 -8.71 -17.02
CA GLY A 41 -17.76 -8.59 -15.75
C GLY A 41 -16.35 -7.99 -15.85
N CYS A 42 -15.78 -7.87 -17.06
CA CYS A 42 -14.46 -7.29 -17.28
C CYS A 42 -14.50 -5.75 -17.40
N LYS A 43 -13.46 -5.09 -16.89
CA LYS A 43 -13.13 -3.68 -17.11
C LYS A 43 -11.63 -3.52 -17.34
N LEU A 44 -11.28 -2.55 -18.16
CA LEU A 44 -9.91 -2.06 -18.30
C LEU A 44 -9.89 -0.57 -18.00
N ALA A 45 -8.94 -0.15 -17.16
CA ALA A 45 -8.60 1.24 -16.96
C ALA A 45 -7.16 1.47 -17.39
N VAL A 46 -6.92 2.59 -18.06
CA VAL A 46 -5.57 3.08 -18.39
C VAL A 46 -5.53 4.57 -18.07
N GLY A 47 -4.41 5.04 -17.55
CA GLY A 47 -4.23 6.44 -17.22
C GLY A 47 -2.82 6.92 -17.52
N ILE A 48 -2.74 8.20 -17.84
CA ILE A 48 -1.51 8.98 -17.86
C ILE A 48 -1.58 9.99 -16.73
N TYR A 49 -0.48 10.13 -16.01
CA TYR A 49 -0.39 10.90 -14.78
C TYR A 49 0.78 11.87 -14.89
N ASP A 50 0.62 13.01 -14.23
CA ASP A 50 1.74 13.90 -13.95
C ASP A 50 2.79 13.11 -13.16
N PRO A 51 4.03 13.00 -13.67
CA PRO A 51 5.07 12.22 -13.01
C PRO A 51 5.34 12.69 -11.58
N SER A 52 5.78 11.76 -10.73
CA SER A 52 6.28 12.09 -9.39
C SER A 52 7.80 12.18 -9.41
N VAL A 53 8.37 12.94 -8.48
CA VAL A 53 9.81 12.89 -8.22
C VAL A 53 10.13 11.55 -7.55
N ILE A 54 11.05 10.76 -8.11
CA ILE A 54 11.50 9.52 -7.47
C ILE A 54 12.66 9.88 -6.55
N ALA A 55 12.54 9.61 -5.25
CA ALA A 55 13.42 10.24 -4.26
C ALA A 55 13.96 9.28 -3.20
N SER A 56 14.96 9.80 -2.48
CA SER A 56 15.34 9.34 -1.15
C SER A 56 15.77 10.56 -0.31
N THR A 57 16.17 10.36 0.93
CA THR A 57 16.64 11.47 1.77
C THR A 57 17.88 12.13 1.18
N GLY A 58 17.71 13.35 0.65
CA GLY A 58 18.82 14.15 0.11
C GLY A 58 19.20 13.88 -1.34
N ILE A 59 18.45 13.01 -2.04
CA ILE A 59 18.64 12.73 -3.47
C ILE A 59 17.29 12.63 -4.18
N GLU A 60 17.21 13.15 -5.40
CA GLU A 60 15.96 13.16 -6.17
C GLU A 60 16.20 13.06 -7.68
N ALA A 61 15.47 12.14 -8.33
CA ALA A 61 15.32 12.07 -9.78
C ALA A 61 13.98 12.70 -10.16
N GLY A 62 14.02 13.96 -10.60
CA GLY A 62 12.83 14.78 -10.89
C GLY A 62 12.67 15.17 -12.35
N VAL A 63 13.64 14.90 -13.21
CA VAL A 63 13.58 15.30 -14.62
C VAL A 63 12.82 14.24 -15.42
N THR A 64 11.61 14.54 -15.85
CA THR A 64 10.74 13.55 -16.51
C THR A 64 10.44 13.96 -17.95
N LYS A 65 10.69 13.07 -18.92
CA LYS A 65 10.45 13.31 -20.36
C LYS A 65 9.14 12.71 -20.87
N ALA A 66 8.46 11.90 -20.07
CA ALA A 66 7.21 11.23 -20.38
C ALA A 66 6.27 11.26 -19.15
N PRO A 67 4.95 11.17 -19.34
CA PRO A 67 4.02 11.00 -18.22
C PRO A 67 4.22 9.64 -17.55
N ARG A 68 3.75 9.50 -16.30
CA ARG A 68 3.61 8.18 -15.66
C ARG A 68 2.43 7.44 -16.27
N PHE A 69 2.61 6.15 -16.53
CA PHE A 69 1.56 5.28 -17.07
C PHE A 69 1.08 4.32 -15.98
N GLU A 70 -0.23 4.21 -15.83
CA GLU A 70 -0.83 3.18 -14.98
C GLU A 70 -1.95 2.46 -15.73
N SER A 71 -2.15 1.19 -15.41
CA SER A 71 -3.24 0.39 -15.95
C SER A 71 -3.81 -0.55 -14.91
N GLU A 72 -5.08 -0.92 -15.06
CA GLU A 72 -5.75 -1.93 -14.25
C GLU A 72 -6.75 -2.70 -15.10
N ALA A 73 -6.63 -4.02 -15.13
CA ALA A 73 -7.67 -4.91 -15.61
C ALA A 73 -8.37 -5.56 -14.42
N SER A 74 -9.70 -5.53 -14.41
CA SER A 74 -10.48 -6.17 -13.34
C SER A 74 -11.64 -7.00 -13.88
N TYR A 75 -12.01 -8.00 -13.11
CA TYR A 75 -13.14 -8.88 -13.36
C TYR A 75 -14.02 -8.97 -12.12
N THR A 76 -15.34 -8.99 -12.32
CA THR A 76 -16.31 -9.23 -11.25
C THR A 76 -17.37 -10.21 -11.72
N ALA A 77 -17.72 -11.15 -10.85
CA ALA A 77 -18.79 -12.12 -11.06
C ALA A 77 -19.57 -12.39 -9.79
N ASP A 78 -20.82 -12.81 -9.95
CA ASP A 78 -21.64 -13.37 -8.89
C ASP A 78 -22.11 -14.76 -9.32
N PHE A 79 -21.85 -15.76 -8.47
CA PHE A 79 -22.23 -17.14 -8.68
C PHE A 79 -23.17 -17.59 -7.56
N SER A 80 -24.45 -17.24 -7.68
CA SER A 80 -25.50 -17.67 -6.75
C SER A 80 -25.18 -17.31 -5.29
N GLY A 81 -24.77 -16.06 -5.06
CA GLY A 81 -24.45 -15.53 -3.72
C GLY A 81 -22.98 -15.68 -3.31
N LEU A 82 -22.13 -16.23 -4.17
CA LEU A 82 -20.68 -16.08 -4.11
C LEU A 82 -20.26 -14.91 -5.01
N SER A 83 -19.87 -13.78 -4.42
CA SER A 83 -19.30 -12.66 -5.15
C SER A 83 -17.79 -12.83 -5.28
N VAL A 84 -17.25 -12.57 -6.48
CA VAL A 84 -15.81 -12.58 -6.76
C VAL A 84 -15.45 -11.31 -7.50
N LYS A 85 -14.41 -10.62 -7.02
CA LYS A 85 -13.70 -9.56 -7.73
C LYS A 85 -12.23 -9.93 -7.80
N THR A 86 -11.60 -9.74 -8.94
CA THR A 86 -10.14 -9.83 -9.07
C THR A 86 -9.62 -8.71 -9.94
N TRP A 87 -8.38 -8.31 -9.75
CA TRP A 87 -7.72 -7.26 -10.52
C TRP A 87 -6.23 -7.53 -10.65
N ILE A 88 -5.65 -6.93 -11.68
CA ILE A 88 -4.22 -6.78 -11.87
C ILE A 88 -3.97 -5.35 -12.35
N SER A 89 -2.95 -4.72 -11.81
CA SER A 89 -2.58 -3.34 -12.07
C SER A 89 -1.09 -3.25 -12.36
N GLY A 90 -0.70 -2.23 -13.11
CA GLY A 90 0.69 -1.95 -13.43
C GLY A 90 0.98 -0.47 -13.46
N LEU A 91 2.22 -0.10 -13.13
CA LEU A 91 2.75 1.26 -13.12
C LEU A 91 4.10 1.29 -13.83
N TYR A 92 4.36 2.35 -14.60
CA TYR A 92 5.67 2.65 -15.17
C TYR A 92 5.92 4.17 -15.20
N GLN A 93 7.12 4.57 -14.80
CA GLN A 93 7.64 5.93 -14.90
C GLN A 93 9.16 5.89 -15.08
N ASN A 94 9.72 6.84 -15.84
CA ASN A 94 11.16 7.09 -15.91
C ASN A 94 11.43 8.56 -15.50
N ALA A 95 12.45 8.78 -14.68
CA ALA A 95 12.96 10.09 -14.29
C ALA A 95 14.50 10.13 -14.35
N GLU A 96 15.07 11.32 -14.44
CA GLU A 96 16.52 11.53 -14.45
C GLU A 96 16.95 12.44 -13.30
N PHE A 97 18.16 12.21 -12.80
CA PHE A 97 18.86 13.17 -11.94
C PHE A 97 19.32 14.38 -12.78
N GLU A 98 18.96 15.59 -12.39
CA GLU A 98 19.28 16.83 -13.13
C GLU A 98 20.80 17.00 -13.34
N GLU A 99 21.61 16.74 -12.31
CA GLU A 99 23.05 17.01 -12.36
C GLU A 99 23.85 15.97 -13.16
N THR A 100 23.43 14.70 -13.12
CA THR A 100 24.20 13.59 -13.68
C THR A 100 23.60 13.02 -14.97
N GLY A 101 22.30 13.25 -15.21
CA GLY A 101 21.54 12.61 -16.28
C GLY A 101 21.39 11.09 -16.08
N LYS A 102 21.67 10.57 -14.87
CA LYS A 102 21.42 9.16 -14.55
C LYS A 102 19.90 8.92 -14.57
N GLU A 103 19.47 7.92 -15.33
CA GLU A 103 18.07 7.49 -15.41
C GLU A 103 17.71 6.62 -14.21
N VAL A 104 16.44 6.73 -13.80
CA VAL A 104 15.79 5.98 -12.74
C VAL A 104 14.43 5.51 -13.25
N GLU A 105 14.16 4.22 -13.17
CA GLU A 105 12.90 3.63 -13.62
C GLU A 105 12.07 3.11 -12.44
N ALA A 106 10.85 3.60 -12.29
CA ALA A 106 9.87 3.01 -11.39
C ALA A 106 8.91 2.12 -12.16
N ASN A 107 8.85 0.84 -11.79
CA ASN A 107 7.86 -0.09 -12.33
C ASN A 107 7.30 -1.00 -11.24
N GLY A 108 6.00 -1.22 -11.30
CA GLY A 108 5.33 -2.09 -10.34
C GLY A 108 4.18 -2.85 -10.95
N VAL A 109 3.91 -4.02 -10.38
CA VAL A 109 2.71 -4.80 -10.61
C VAL A 109 1.99 -5.02 -9.29
N ALA A 110 0.67 -4.98 -9.32
CA ALA A 110 -0.16 -5.29 -8.15
C ALA A 110 -1.36 -6.12 -8.57
N GLY A 111 -1.93 -6.88 -7.66
CA GLY A 111 -3.10 -7.67 -7.96
C GLY A 111 -3.76 -8.22 -6.72
N GLY A 112 -4.95 -8.79 -6.91
CA GLY A 112 -5.67 -9.39 -5.80
C GLY A 112 -6.98 -10.03 -6.17
N VAL A 113 -7.60 -10.60 -5.14
CA VAL A 113 -8.92 -11.22 -5.19
C VAL A 113 -9.71 -10.83 -3.94
N ALA A 114 -10.99 -10.55 -4.14
CA ALA A 114 -11.97 -10.37 -3.08
C ALA A 114 -13.12 -11.35 -3.30
N ILE A 115 -13.48 -12.10 -2.28
CA ILE A 115 -14.51 -13.14 -2.30
C ILE A 115 -15.51 -12.87 -1.19
N GLY A 116 -16.80 -12.82 -1.51
CA GLY A 116 -17.88 -12.67 -0.55
C GLY A 116 -18.84 -13.84 -0.60
N PHE A 117 -19.21 -14.39 0.56
CA PHE A 117 -20.22 -15.45 0.65
C PHE A 117 -20.92 -15.46 2.01
N LYS A 118 -22.25 -15.33 2.01
CA LYS A 118 -23.10 -15.47 3.23
C LYS A 118 -22.59 -14.69 4.46
N GLY A 119 -22.19 -13.44 4.25
CA GLY A 119 -21.69 -12.55 5.30
C GLY A 119 -20.19 -12.69 5.60
N ALA A 120 -19.51 -13.70 5.05
CA ALA A 120 -18.05 -13.77 5.06
C ALA A 120 -17.47 -12.99 3.87
N GLU A 121 -16.36 -12.30 4.09
CA GLU A 121 -15.58 -11.60 3.06
C GLU A 121 -14.10 -11.90 3.26
N LEU A 122 -13.41 -12.29 2.19
CA LEU A 122 -11.96 -12.50 2.14
C LEU A 122 -11.38 -11.57 1.07
N VAL A 123 -10.29 -10.88 1.40
CA VAL A 123 -9.48 -10.10 0.46
C VAL A 123 -8.03 -10.57 0.58
N LEU A 124 -7.41 -10.90 -0.54
CA LEU A 124 -5.98 -11.18 -0.66
C LEU A 124 -5.44 -10.28 -1.76
N SER A 125 -4.36 -9.56 -1.50
CA SER A 125 -3.72 -8.71 -2.49
C SER A 125 -2.22 -8.61 -2.21
N GLY A 126 -1.45 -8.25 -3.23
CA GLY A 126 -0.05 -7.91 -3.09
C GLY A 126 0.46 -7.09 -4.27
N PHE A 127 1.69 -6.62 -4.12
CA PHE A 127 2.43 -5.88 -5.12
C PHE A 127 3.91 -6.26 -5.09
N ASP A 128 4.59 -5.95 -6.18
CA ASP A 128 6.02 -6.16 -6.40
C ASP A 128 6.51 -5.11 -7.39
N GLY A 129 7.68 -4.53 -7.15
CA GLY A 129 8.29 -3.60 -8.07
C GLY A 129 9.45 -2.79 -7.52
N GLN A 130 10.05 -2.00 -8.40
CA GLN A 130 11.24 -1.21 -8.13
C GLN A 130 10.90 0.28 -8.04
N ALA A 131 11.66 0.99 -7.21
CA ALA A 131 11.53 2.41 -6.92
C ALA A 131 10.12 2.85 -6.53
N LEU A 132 9.35 1.97 -5.87
CA LEU A 132 8.01 2.29 -5.39
C LEU A 132 8.03 2.86 -3.96
N GLY A 133 9.01 2.52 -3.13
CA GLY A 133 9.05 2.83 -1.70
C GLY A 133 8.25 1.86 -0.83
N SER A 134 8.27 2.02 0.49
CA SER A 134 7.56 1.13 1.43
C SER A 134 6.18 1.66 1.81
N THR A 135 6.02 2.97 1.91
CA THR A 135 4.84 3.60 2.53
C THR A 135 4.13 4.54 1.56
N LEU A 136 4.86 5.49 0.99
CA LEU A 136 4.34 6.45 0.01
C LEU A 136 4.98 6.15 -1.35
N MET A 137 4.16 6.08 -2.39
CA MET A 137 4.59 5.57 -3.69
C MET A 137 5.49 6.57 -4.42
N LEU A 138 6.70 6.19 -4.84
CA LEU A 138 7.68 7.09 -5.46
C LEU A 138 8.09 8.26 -4.54
N ASP A 139 8.31 7.99 -3.25
CA ASP A 139 8.68 8.98 -2.24
C ASP A 139 10.08 8.69 -1.64
N THR A 140 10.37 9.24 -0.47
CA THR A 140 11.63 9.33 0.31
C THR A 140 12.38 8.04 0.61
N ASP A 141 11.90 6.89 0.18
CA ASP A 141 12.55 5.58 0.34
C ASP A 141 12.51 4.74 -0.95
N SER A 142 12.35 5.38 -2.11
CA SER A 142 12.34 4.71 -3.40
C SER A 142 13.74 4.41 -3.94
N LEU A 143 14.75 5.15 -3.47
CA LEU A 143 16.14 5.05 -3.91
C LEU A 143 17.08 4.78 -2.74
N ASP A 144 18.18 4.10 -3.03
CA ASP A 144 19.27 3.91 -2.09
C ASP A 144 20.19 5.16 -2.04
N PRO A 145 21.18 5.24 -1.13
CA PRO A 145 22.06 6.41 -1.03
C PRO A 145 22.91 6.72 -2.28
N ALA A 146 23.06 5.78 -3.23
CA ALA A 146 23.73 5.99 -4.52
C ALA A 146 22.75 6.42 -5.63
N GLY A 147 21.46 6.52 -5.30
CA GLY A 147 20.39 6.84 -6.23
C GLY A 147 20.04 5.67 -7.14
N ASP A 148 20.34 4.43 -6.75
CA ASP A 148 19.85 3.23 -7.43
C ASP A 148 18.45 2.88 -6.90
N GLU A 149 17.63 2.27 -7.73
CA GLU A 149 16.27 1.84 -7.40
C GLU A 149 16.27 0.79 -6.28
N ARG A 150 15.37 0.96 -5.31
CA ARG A 150 15.11 -0.07 -4.29
C ARG A 150 13.96 -0.97 -4.73
N ASP A 151 14.12 -2.27 -4.54
CA ASP A 151 13.07 -3.26 -4.78
C ASP A 151 12.15 -3.36 -3.56
N SER A 152 10.85 -3.34 -3.80
CA SER A 152 9.81 -3.30 -2.78
C SER A 152 8.67 -4.24 -3.12
N GLN A 153 8.20 -4.95 -2.11
CA GLN A 153 7.12 -5.91 -2.26
C GLN A 153 6.21 -5.85 -1.03
N GLY A 154 4.98 -6.35 -1.19
CA GLY A 154 4.09 -6.42 -0.05
C GLY A 154 2.81 -7.17 -0.34
N TYR A 155 2.11 -7.53 0.72
CA TYR A 155 0.88 -8.29 0.65
C TYR A 155 -0.04 -7.98 1.82
N ILE A 156 -1.34 -8.18 1.59
CA ILE A 156 -2.35 -8.06 2.62
C ILE A 156 -3.38 -9.18 2.50
N ALA A 157 -3.73 -9.75 3.65
CA ALA A 157 -4.81 -10.70 3.82
C ALA A 157 -5.83 -10.14 4.81
N GLN A 158 -7.09 -10.06 4.41
CA GLN A 158 -8.18 -9.57 5.24
C GLN A 158 -9.35 -10.55 5.23
N PHE A 159 -9.81 -10.95 6.40
CA PHE A 159 -11.03 -11.72 6.56
C PHE A 159 -12.02 -10.96 7.43
N SER A 160 -13.31 -11.09 7.12
CA SER A 160 -14.36 -10.60 8.00
C SER A 160 -15.63 -11.43 7.91
N TYR A 161 -16.42 -11.41 8.98
CA TYR A 161 -17.72 -12.06 9.05
C TYR A 161 -18.75 -11.14 9.69
N THR A 162 -19.90 -10.99 9.04
CA THR A 162 -21.03 -10.20 9.54
C THR A 162 -22.13 -11.11 10.08
N TYR A 163 -22.45 -10.93 11.36
CA TYR A 163 -23.55 -11.58 12.04
C TYR A 163 -24.53 -10.53 12.56
N ASN A 164 -25.77 -10.55 12.05
CA ASN A 164 -26.78 -9.52 12.30
C ASN A 164 -26.25 -8.10 11.98
N LYS A 165 -26.10 -7.26 13.01
CA LYS A 165 -25.62 -5.88 12.90
C LYS A 165 -24.13 -5.73 13.24
N THR A 166 -23.44 -6.83 13.53
CA THR A 166 -22.04 -6.82 13.98
C THR A 166 -21.15 -7.47 12.93
N LYS A 167 -20.09 -6.78 12.53
CA LYS A 167 -19.01 -7.30 11.69
C LYS A 167 -17.76 -7.50 12.54
N PHE A 168 -17.14 -8.65 12.41
CA PHE A 168 -15.83 -8.97 12.99
C PHE A 168 -14.81 -9.06 11.85
N GLY A 169 -13.62 -8.52 12.02
CA GLY A 169 -12.56 -8.55 11.01
C GLY A 169 -11.19 -8.84 11.60
N VAL A 170 -10.34 -9.44 10.78
CA VAL A 170 -8.90 -9.60 11.03
C VAL A 170 -8.12 -9.29 9.74
N ALA A 171 -7.07 -8.47 9.83
CA ALA A 171 -6.15 -8.13 8.75
C ALA A 171 -4.73 -8.45 9.17
N TYR A 172 -3.94 -9.00 8.26
CA TYR A 172 -2.49 -9.00 8.35
C TYR A 172 -1.94 -8.48 7.04
N GLY A 173 -0.98 -7.58 7.09
CA GLY A 173 -0.23 -7.20 5.91
C GLY A 173 1.21 -6.85 6.23
N CYS A 174 2.03 -6.91 5.20
CA CYS A 174 3.48 -6.77 5.26
C CYS A 174 3.95 -6.00 4.02
N ASN A 175 4.86 -5.04 4.22
CA ASN A 175 5.68 -4.47 3.16
C ASN A 175 7.15 -4.72 3.49
N GLU A 176 7.92 -5.06 2.48
CA GLU A 176 9.35 -5.35 2.55
C GLU A 176 10.08 -4.48 1.52
N ILE A 177 11.29 -4.06 1.86
CA ILE A 177 12.24 -3.47 0.91
C ILE A 177 13.54 -4.27 0.97
N ASP A 178 14.09 -4.62 -0.19
CA ASP A 178 15.37 -5.33 -0.28
C ASP A 178 16.55 -4.41 0.06
N GLU A 179 17.55 -4.97 0.77
CA GLU A 179 18.81 -4.26 1.06
C GLU A 179 19.67 -4.18 -0.21
N THR A 180 20.07 -2.97 -0.60
CA THR A 180 21.02 -2.83 -1.71
C THR A 180 22.45 -3.06 -1.26
N ALA A 181 23.36 -3.32 -2.21
CA ALA A 181 24.77 -3.56 -1.89
C ALA A 181 25.46 -2.37 -1.19
N ILE A 182 25.05 -1.13 -1.48
CA ILE A 182 25.59 0.06 -0.82
C ILE A 182 25.03 0.19 0.60
N GLU A 183 23.75 -0.13 0.81
CA GLU A 183 23.12 -0.14 2.14
C GLU A 183 23.78 -1.19 3.05
N GLU A 184 24.00 -2.41 2.54
CA GLU A 184 24.73 -3.46 3.27
C GLU A 184 26.14 -3.00 3.64
N THR A 185 26.84 -2.32 2.72
CA THR A 185 28.19 -1.78 2.97
C THR A 185 28.17 -0.71 4.07
N VAL A 186 27.19 0.21 4.01
CA VAL A 186 27.01 1.26 5.02
C VAL A 186 26.71 0.64 6.38
N ARG A 187 25.74 -0.28 6.47
CA ARG A 187 25.37 -0.97 7.70
C ARG A 187 26.54 -1.76 8.29
N SER A 188 27.22 -2.56 7.47
CA SER A 188 28.37 -3.37 7.90
C SER A 188 29.57 -2.52 8.34
N GLY A 189 29.66 -1.29 7.84
CA GLY A 189 30.62 -0.27 8.27
C GLY A 189 30.24 0.47 9.57
N GLY A 190 29.11 0.13 10.20
CA GLY A 190 28.59 0.79 11.40
C GLY A 190 27.74 2.03 11.12
N GLY A 191 27.27 2.20 9.88
CA GLY A 191 26.31 3.23 9.49
C GLY A 191 24.87 2.87 9.86
N VAL A 192 23.93 3.64 9.31
CA VAL A 192 22.48 3.42 9.50
C VAL A 192 22.09 2.12 8.78
N ALA A 193 21.22 1.34 9.44
CA ALA A 193 20.54 0.25 8.79
C ALA A 193 19.19 0.73 8.27
N GLU A 194 18.89 0.39 7.02
CA GLU A 194 17.62 0.73 6.40
C GLU A 194 16.50 -0.19 6.87
N LEU A 195 15.26 0.26 6.66
CA LEU A 195 14.05 -0.51 6.94
C LEU A 195 14.03 -1.77 6.07
N GLU A 196 13.74 -2.91 6.68
CA GLU A 196 13.66 -4.23 6.05
C GLU A 196 12.19 -4.63 5.86
N GLU A 197 11.43 -4.64 6.96
CA GLU A 197 10.05 -5.11 6.98
C GLU A 197 9.16 -4.20 7.82
N GLN A 198 7.91 -4.04 7.39
CA GLN A 198 6.84 -3.41 8.15
C GLN A 198 5.61 -4.31 8.09
N ASN A 199 5.20 -4.87 9.22
CA ASN A 199 4.01 -5.72 9.30
C ASN A 199 3.00 -5.25 10.35
N MET A 200 1.72 -5.54 10.12
CA MET A 200 0.66 -5.19 11.07
C MET A 200 -0.46 -6.22 11.10
N LEU A 201 -0.80 -6.68 12.31
CA LEU A 201 -1.98 -7.50 12.60
C LEU A 201 -3.07 -6.63 13.25
N THR A 202 -4.26 -6.57 12.65
CA THR A 202 -5.40 -5.82 13.16
C THR A 202 -6.60 -6.72 13.42
N PHE A 203 -7.25 -6.57 14.56
CA PHE A 203 -8.57 -7.12 14.86
C PHE A 203 -9.60 -6.01 14.99
N GLY A 204 -10.76 -6.18 14.38
CA GLY A 204 -11.82 -5.15 14.36
C GLY A 204 -13.20 -5.69 14.69
N VAL A 205 -13.97 -4.89 15.42
CA VAL A 205 -15.41 -5.09 15.65
C VAL A 205 -16.16 -3.81 15.25
N TYR A 206 -17.18 -3.98 14.43
CA TYR A 206 -18.01 -2.89 13.92
C TYR A 206 -19.47 -3.22 14.18
N HIS A 207 -20.23 -2.31 14.79
CA HIS A 207 -21.63 -2.55 15.12
C HIS A 207 -22.54 -1.42 14.63
N ASP A 208 -23.52 -1.78 13.81
CA ASP A 208 -24.57 -0.85 13.38
C ASP A 208 -25.60 -0.69 14.50
N LEU A 209 -25.59 0.46 15.18
CA LEU A 209 -26.64 0.78 16.14
C LEU A 209 -27.96 1.06 15.39
N ASN A 210 -27.86 1.82 14.29
CA ASN A 210 -28.95 2.11 13.36
C ASN A 210 -28.36 2.39 11.96
N PRO A 211 -29.19 2.60 10.91
CA PRO A 211 -28.70 2.83 9.55
C PRO A 211 -27.75 4.03 9.36
N HIS A 212 -27.73 4.96 10.32
CA HIS A 212 -26.95 6.21 10.26
C HIS A 212 -25.78 6.22 11.22
N PHE A 213 -25.67 5.26 12.14
CA PHE A 213 -24.72 5.31 13.24
C PHE A 213 -24.08 3.94 13.51
N LYS A 214 -22.75 3.89 13.34
CA LYS A 214 -21.93 2.69 13.50
C LYS A 214 -20.86 2.92 14.56
N LEU A 215 -20.71 1.98 15.49
CA LEU A 215 -19.59 1.92 16.43
C LEU A 215 -18.45 1.11 15.84
N VAL A 216 -17.22 1.50 16.17
CA VAL A 216 -15.99 0.85 15.71
C VAL A 216 -15.04 0.70 16.89
N ALA A 217 -14.45 -0.49 17.01
CA ALA A 217 -13.30 -0.75 17.87
C ALA A 217 -12.29 -1.60 17.10
N GLU A 218 -11.02 -1.20 17.11
CA GLU A 218 -9.91 -1.94 16.51
C GLU A 218 -8.75 -2.06 17.52
N TYR A 219 -8.05 -3.17 17.46
CA TYR A 219 -6.76 -3.39 18.13
C TYR A 219 -5.75 -3.80 17.07
N SER A 220 -4.58 -3.17 17.09
CA SER A 220 -3.53 -3.41 16.12
C SER A 220 -2.18 -3.57 16.80
N GLN A 221 -1.37 -4.46 16.25
CA GLN A 221 0.02 -4.70 16.60
C GLN A 221 0.83 -4.47 15.32
N ALA A 222 1.70 -3.47 15.34
CA ALA A 222 2.57 -3.13 14.22
C ALA A 222 4.03 -3.36 14.63
N GLU A 223 4.81 -3.96 13.74
CA GLU A 223 6.25 -4.19 13.91
C GLU A 223 6.98 -3.63 12.68
N ASN A 224 8.04 -2.87 12.95
CA ASN A 224 9.02 -2.49 11.94
C ASN A 224 10.35 -3.17 12.29
N THR A 225 11.01 -3.77 11.32
CA THR A 225 12.36 -4.33 11.45
C THR A 225 13.30 -3.61 10.50
N TRP A 226 14.55 -3.44 10.95
CA TRP A 226 15.63 -2.86 10.15
C TRP A 226 16.71 -3.90 9.96
N PHE A 227 17.41 -3.79 8.84
CA PHE A 227 18.56 -4.63 8.56
C PHE A 227 19.54 -4.63 9.74
N GLY A 228 20.11 -5.78 10.09
CA GLY A 228 20.92 -5.91 11.31
C GLY A 228 20.11 -6.12 12.60
N GLY A 229 18.80 -6.34 12.50
CA GLY A 229 17.98 -7.00 13.51
C GLY A 229 17.46 -6.11 14.64
N GLN A 230 17.48 -4.79 14.45
CA GLN A 230 16.72 -3.89 15.34
C GLN A 230 15.23 -3.96 14.95
N SER A 231 14.35 -3.90 15.94
CA SER A 231 12.91 -3.86 15.73
C SER A 231 12.23 -2.81 16.60
N GLN A 232 11.04 -2.40 16.17
CA GLN A 232 10.15 -1.51 16.91
C GLN A 232 8.73 -2.06 16.85
N ASP A 233 8.19 -2.36 18.02
CA ASP A 233 6.81 -2.81 18.19
C ASP A 233 5.92 -1.69 18.71
N VAL A 234 4.70 -1.57 18.16
CA VAL A 234 3.67 -0.64 18.61
C VAL A 234 2.31 -1.32 18.64
N ASP A 235 1.72 -1.38 19.83
CA ASP A 235 0.34 -1.79 20.04
C ASP A 235 -0.56 -0.58 20.23
N PHE A 236 -1.72 -0.59 19.60
CA PHE A 236 -2.69 0.49 19.77
C PHE A 236 -4.14 0.01 19.68
N VAL A 237 -5.01 0.75 20.38
CA VAL A 237 -6.45 0.54 20.39
C VAL A 237 -7.13 1.80 19.87
N SER A 238 -8.04 1.62 18.92
CA SER A 238 -8.83 2.69 18.34
C SER A 238 -10.31 2.46 18.60
N VAL A 239 -11.02 3.47 19.08
CA VAL A 239 -12.48 3.43 19.24
C VAL A 239 -13.07 4.66 18.58
N GLY A 240 -14.14 4.48 17.83
CA GLY A 240 -14.76 5.57 17.08
C GLY A 240 -16.18 5.28 16.67
N THR A 241 -16.78 6.27 16.02
CA THR A 241 -18.14 6.18 15.50
C THR A 241 -18.22 6.81 14.12
N PHE A 242 -19.05 6.24 13.25
CA PHE A 242 -19.34 6.80 11.93
C PHE A 242 -20.78 7.26 11.87
N PHE A 243 -20.98 8.44 11.28
CA PHE A 243 -22.28 9.01 11.01
C PHE A 243 -22.48 9.12 9.50
N MET A 244 -23.58 8.57 8.99
CA MET A 244 -23.95 8.59 7.57
C MET A 244 -25.33 9.22 7.42
N TRP A 245 -25.41 10.31 6.66
CA TRP A 245 -26.65 11.04 6.35
C TRP A 245 -27.09 10.84 4.91
#